data_AF-A0AAV9LXT5-F1
#
_entry.id   AF-A0AAV9LXT5-F1
#
_cell.length_a   1.000
_cell.length_b   1.000
_cell.length_c   1.000
_cell.angle_alpha   90.00
_cell.angle_beta   90.00
_cell.angle_gamma   90.00
#
_symmetry.space_group_name_H-M   'P 1'
#
loop_
_entity.id
_entity.type
_entity.pdbx_description
1 polymer ?
#
loop_
_entity_poly.entity_id
_entity_poly.type
_entity_poly.pdbx_seq_one_letter_code
_entity_poly.pdbx_strand_id
1 'polypeptide(L)'
;METQKYSIMLTKFMILNFQYLHQYTCNKEYSKLKLIVDEKNNCEDILMNFVIAEQVKKGPILVGAKKVRDWGDARNEGEGMKEREVGLSSRKGEHRKRRGECIGEFHRLLEKMPLKYSYGKVMEAIGEQGLCEKGGKLVYCDKQIFR
;
A
#
# COMPACT_ATOMS: atom_id res chain seq x y z
N MET A 1 -1.48 -3.50 23.73
CA MET A 1 -1.82 -3.18 22.33
C MET A 1 -0.62 -3.51 21.47
N GLU A 2 -0.72 -4.50 20.59
CA GLU A 2 0.36 -4.82 19.67
C GLU A 2 0.45 -3.73 18.59
N THR A 3 1.60 -3.05 18.51
CA THR A 3 1.82 -2.01 17.50
C THR A 3 1.84 -2.65 16.12
N GLN A 4 0.89 -2.31 15.27
CA GLN A 4 0.84 -2.85 13.91
C GLN A 4 2.12 -2.45 13.15
N LYS A 5 2.77 -3.45 12.56
CA LYS A 5 3.97 -3.28 11.74
C LYS A 5 3.70 -3.73 10.31
N TYR A 6 4.35 -3.09 9.36
CA TYR A 6 4.18 -3.37 7.94
C TYR A 6 5.52 -3.21 7.23
N SER A 7 5.76 -4.02 6.21
CA SER A 7 6.98 -4.02 5.41
C SER A 7 6.71 -3.89 3.92
N ILE A 8 5.44 -3.89 3.52
CA ILE A 8 4.97 -3.84 2.13
C ILE A 8 3.79 -2.86 2.07
N MET A 9 3.78 -2.00 1.06
CA MET A 9 2.61 -1.21 0.65
C MET A 9 2.14 -1.68 -0.73
N LEU A 10 0.83 -1.82 -0.95
CA LEU A 10 0.31 -2.26 -2.25
C LEU A 10 0.44 -1.12 -3.27
N THR A 11 0.97 -1.43 -4.46
CA THR A 11 1.18 -0.42 -5.53
C THR A 11 -0.11 0.18 -6.06
N LYS A 12 -1.24 -0.51 -5.87
CA LYS A 12 -2.59 -0.03 -6.22
C LYS A 12 -2.86 1.40 -5.70
N PHE A 13 -2.33 1.73 -4.53
CA PHE A 13 -2.37 3.09 -4.01
C PHE A 13 -1.07 3.42 -3.27
N MET A 14 0.02 3.48 -4.03
CA MET A 14 1.35 3.87 -3.55
C MET A 14 1.83 5.11 -4.31
N ILE A 15 2.38 6.08 -3.58
CA ILE A 15 3.14 7.18 -4.15
C ILE A 15 4.62 6.86 -3.94
N LEU A 16 5.40 6.93 -5.02
CA LEU A 16 6.82 6.57 -5.01
C LEU A 16 7.60 7.45 -6.00
N ASN A 17 8.91 7.54 -5.81
CA ASN A 17 9.79 8.25 -6.75
C ASN A 17 9.91 7.46 -8.06
N PHE A 18 9.73 8.12 -9.21
CA PHE A 18 9.79 7.49 -10.54
C PHE A 18 11.07 6.70 -10.81
N GLN A 19 12.18 7.05 -10.15
CA GLN A 19 13.44 6.32 -10.27
C GLN A 19 13.31 4.85 -9.84
N TYR A 20 12.43 4.52 -8.89
CA TYR A 20 12.20 3.13 -8.51
C TYR A 20 11.47 2.32 -9.60
N LEU A 21 10.60 2.96 -10.39
CA LEU A 21 10.01 2.33 -11.58
C LEU A 21 11.10 2.05 -12.62
N HIS A 22 12.00 3.00 -12.84
CA HIS A 22 13.13 2.78 -13.75
C HIS A 22 14.01 1.62 -13.25
N GLN A 23 14.30 1.55 -11.95
CA GLN A 23 15.08 0.46 -11.38
C GLN A 23 14.39 -0.90 -11.50
N TYR A 24 13.09 -0.96 -11.18
CA TYR A 24 12.28 -2.17 -11.37
C TYR A 24 12.32 -2.64 -12.83
N THR A 25 12.12 -1.72 -13.78
CA THR A 25 11.98 -2.05 -15.21
C THR A 25 13.31 -2.34 -15.89
N CYS A 26 14.35 -1.55 -15.63
CA CYS A 26 15.58 -1.55 -16.41
C CYS A 26 16.75 -2.27 -15.74
N ASN A 27 16.74 -2.47 -14.41
CA ASN A 27 17.84 -3.13 -13.74
C ASN A 27 17.81 -4.65 -14.00
N LYS A 28 18.93 -5.19 -14.48
CA LYS A 28 19.10 -6.61 -14.81
C LYS A 28 19.10 -7.52 -13.59
N GLU A 29 19.43 -7.02 -12.40
CA GLU A 29 19.37 -7.76 -11.13
C GLU A 29 17.95 -8.33 -10.91
N TYR A 30 16.92 -7.58 -11.31
CA TYR A 30 15.53 -7.96 -11.08
C TYR A 30 14.89 -8.73 -12.24
N SER A 31 15.60 -9.01 -13.33
CA SER A 31 15.04 -9.68 -14.51
C SER A 31 14.45 -11.06 -14.19
N LYS A 32 15.16 -11.89 -13.41
CA LYS A 32 14.66 -13.22 -13.01
C LYS A 32 13.43 -13.15 -12.10
N LEU A 33 13.36 -12.13 -11.25
CA LEU A 33 12.23 -11.91 -10.34
C LEU A 33 11.00 -11.43 -11.09
N LYS A 34 11.17 -10.62 -12.14
CA LYS A 34 10.08 -10.19 -13.01
C LYS A 34 9.46 -11.36 -13.77
N LEU A 35 10.25 -12.34 -14.21
CA LEU A 35 9.71 -13.56 -14.81
C LEU A 35 8.76 -14.30 -13.87
N ILE A 36 9.05 -14.33 -12.57
CA ILE A 36 8.16 -14.90 -11.56
C ILE A 36 6.86 -14.09 -11.44
N VAL A 37 6.96 -12.75 -11.46
CA VAL A 37 5.80 -11.86 -11.43
C VAL A 37 4.89 -12.13 -12.64
N ASP A 38 5.49 -12.23 -13.83
CA ASP A 38 4.78 -12.51 -15.07
C ASP A 38 4.14 -13.91 -15.06
N GLU A 39 4.88 -14.94 -14.64
CA GLU A 39 4.39 -16.33 -14.54
C GLU A 39 3.22 -16.46 -13.56
N LYS A 40 3.34 -15.85 -12.37
CA LYS A 40 2.30 -15.93 -11.34
C LYS A 40 1.14 -14.95 -11.59
N ASN A 41 1.32 -13.99 -12.50
CA ASN A 41 0.42 -12.86 -12.76
C ASN A 41 -0.02 -12.19 -11.44
N ASN A 42 0.97 -11.89 -10.59
CA ASN A 42 0.83 -11.40 -9.21
C ASN A 42 2.19 -10.92 -8.69
N CYS A 43 2.22 -10.33 -7.50
CA CYS A 43 3.44 -10.02 -6.73
C CYS A 43 4.31 -8.90 -7.31
N GLU A 44 3.84 -8.17 -8.31
CA GLU A 44 4.48 -6.97 -8.84
C GLU A 44 4.71 -5.93 -7.74
N ASP A 45 3.74 -5.82 -6.83
CA ASP A 45 3.81 -4.91 -5.70
C ASP A 45 4.80 -5.37 -4.63
N ILE A 46 4.88 -6.68 -4.37
CA ILE A 46 5.89 -7.27 -3.49
C ILE A 46 7.28 -6.99 -4.05
N LEU A 47 7.51 -7.27 -5.33
CA LEU A 47 8.81 -7.05 -5.96
C LEU A 47 9.17 -5.56 -5.96
N MET A 48 8.22 -4.66 -6.22
CA MET A 48 8.45 -3.22 -6.10
C MET A 48 8.91 -2.82 -4.69
N ASN A 49 8.33 -3.38 -3.63
CA ASN A 49 8.77 -3.10 -2.26
C ASN A 49 10.17 -3.68 -1.98
N PHE A 50 10.54 -4.83 -2.57
CA PHE A 50 11.92 -5.34 -2.49
C PHE A 50 12.91 -4.36 -3.14
N VAL A 51 12.61 -3.86 -4.34
CA VAL A 51 13.45 -2.89 -5.06
C VAL A 51 13.64 -1.62 -4.24
N ILE A 52 12.56 -1.04 -3.72
CA ILE A 52 12.60 0.19 -2.92
C ILE A 52 13.38 -0.04 -1.63
N ALA A 53 13.03 -1.09 -0.88
CA ALA A 53 13.65 -1.39 0.42
C ALA A 53 15.15 -1.69 0.28
N GLU A 54 15.57 -2.29 -0.84
CA GLU A 54 16.98 -2.52 -1.12
C GLU A 54 17.76 -1.22 -1.33
N GLN A 55 17.13 -0.17 -1.89
CA GLN A 55 17.78 1.12 -2.09
C GLN A 55 17.77 1.99 -0.83
N VAL A 56 16.63 2.07 -0.14
CA VAL A 56 16.46 3.01 0.98
C VAL A 56 16.83 2.41 2.34
N LYS A 57 16.94 1.08 2.43
CA LYS A 57 17.22 0.31 3.65
C LYS A 57 16.27 0.65 4.83
N LYS A 58 15.05 1.08 4.53
CA LYS A 58 14.00 1.49 5.48
C LYS A 58 12.65 0.88 5.09
N GLY A 59 11.77 0.74 6.08
CA GLY A 59 10.40 0.29 5.84
C GLY A 59 9.53 1.42 5.26
N PRO A 60 8.38 1.09 4.68
CA PRO A 60 7.50 2.08 4.05
C PRO A 60 6.79 2.98 5.09
N ILE A 61 6.06 3.99 4.62
CA ILE A 61 5.23 4.85 5.46
C ILE A 61 3.77 4.61 5.09
N LEU A 62 2.93 4.29 6.09
CA LEU A 62 1.50 4.12 5.87
C LEU A 62 0.82 5.47 6.05
N VAL A 63 0.19 5.98 4.99
CA VAL A 63 -0.72 7.13 5.10
C VAL A 63 -2.12 6.60 5.40
N GLY A 64 -2.58 6.82 6.62
CA GLY A 64 -3.92 6.45 7.06
C GLY A 64 -4.96 7.42 6.52
N ALA A 65 -6.02 6.87 5.95
CA ALA A 65 -7.20 7.61 5.51
C ALA A 65 -8.44 7.13 6.27
N LYS A 66 -9.34 8.06 6.62
CA LYS A 66 -10.59 7.76 7.34
C LYS A 66 -11.56 6.94 6.48
N LYS A 67 -11.60 7.21 5.18
CA LYS A 67 -12.43 6.50 4.19
C LYS A 67 -11.65 6.35 2.89
N VAL A 68 -11.53 5.13 2.41
CA VAL A 68 -10.97 4.81 1.08
C VAL A 68 -11.95 3.87 0.40
N ARG A 69 -12.39 4.24 -0.80
CA ARG A 69 -13.31 3.42 -1.61
C ARG A 69 -12.54 2.79 -2.76
N ASP A 70 -12.55 1.47 -2.83
CA ASP A 70 -11.95 0.71 -3.92
C ASP A 70 -13.02 0.31 -4.95
N TRP A 71 -13.19 1.11 -6.00
CA TRP A 71 -14.16 0.86 -7.08
C TRP A 71 -13.90 -0.44 -7.85
N GLY A 72 -12.68 -0.98 -7.80
CA GLY A 72 -12.35 -2.26 -8.42
C GLY A 72 -12.63 -3.48 -7.54
N ASP A 73 -13.13 -3.28 -6.33
CA ASP A 73 -13.48 -4.36 -5.41
C ASP A 73 -14.99 -4.63 -5.47
N ALA A 74 -15.33 -5.76 -6.11
CA ALA A 74 -16.69 -6.21 -6.39
C ALA A 74 -17.54 -6.43 -5.12
N ARG A 75 -16.93 -6.55 -3.94
CA ARG A 75 -17.64 -6.61 -2.65
C ARG A 75 -18.38 -5.32 -2.32
N ASN A 76 -18.04 -4.22 -3.00
CA ASN A 76 -18.63 -2.93 -2.74
C ASN A 76 -19.80 -2.56 -3.69
N GLU A 77 -20.26 -3.48 -4.54
CA GLU A 77 -21.34 -3.25 -5.54
C GLU A 77 -22.77 -3.54 -4.98
N GLY A 78 -22.93 -3.75 -3.68
CA GLY A 78 -24.24 -3.89 -3.03
C GLY A 78 -24.76 -5.33 -2.91
N GLU A 79 -25.67 -5.55 -1.95
CA GLU A 79 -26.23 -6.86 -1.61
C GLU A 79 -27.13 -7.40 -2.72
N GLY A 80 -26.79 -8.56 -3.29
CA GLY A 80 -27.67 -9.31 -4.19
C GLY A 80 -27.02 -9.80 -5.47
N MET A 81 -25.88 -9.24 -5.89
CA MET A 81 -25.03 -9.87 -6.89
C MET A 81 -24.09 -10.82 -6.17
N LYS A 82 -24.24 -12.15 -6.38
CA LYS A 82 -23.25 -13.16 -5.95
C LYS A 82 -21.86 -12.57 -6.16
N GLU A 83 -21.00 -12.56 -5.12
CA GLU A 83 -19.62 -12.08 -5.21
C GLU A 83 -19.03 -12.52 -6.55
N ARG A 84 -18.96 -11.61 -7.51
CA ARG A 84 -18.37 -11.94 -8.81
C ARG A 84 -16.91 -12.18 -8.49
N GLU A 85 -16.41 -13.38 -8.74
CA GLU A 85 -15.00 -13.74 -8.54
C GLU A 85 -14.10 -13.06 -9.59
N VAL A 86 -14.23 -11.75 -9.76
CA VAL A 86 -13.57 -10.97 -10.82
C VAL A 86 -12.26 -10.33 -10.35
N GLY A 87 -11.98 -10.35 -9.04
CA GLY A 87 -10.74 -9.80 -8.47
C GLY A 87 -9.64 -10.86 -8.36
N LEU A 88 -8.38 -10.49 -8.61
CA LEU A 88 -7.24 -11.40 -8.37
C LEU A 88 -7.21 -11.93 -6.92
N SER A 89 -7.70 -11.13 -5.97
CA SER A 89 -7.79 -11.49 -4.55
C SER A 89 -9.03 -12.30 -4.16
N SER A 90 -10.03 -12.46 -5.03
CA SER A 90 -11.22 -13.28 -4.75
C SER A 90 -10.97 -14.78 -4.96
N ARG A 91 -9.83 -15.17 -5.53
CA ARG A 91 -9.36 -16.57 -5.62
C ARG A 91 -9.01 -17.06 -4.20
N LYS A 92 -10.02 -17.58 -3.48
CA LYS A 92 -9.96 -17.92 -2.05
C LYS A 92 -8.77 -18.84 -1.73
N GLY A 93 -7.98 -18.47 -0.71
CA GLY A 93 -6.84 -19.25 -0.21
C GLY A 93 -5.57 -19.19 -1.08
N GLU A 94 -5.69 -19.46 -2.38
CA GLU A 94 -4.54 -19.51 -3.29
C GLU A 94 -3.83 -18.17 -3.45
N HIS A 95 -4.58 -17.05 -3.51
CA HIS A 95 -3.97 -15.74 -3.70
C HIS A 95 -2.98 -15.39 -2.59
N ARG A 96 -3.34 -15.65 -1.32
CA ARG A 96 -2.45 -15.40 -0.17
C ARG A 96 -1.25 -16.33 -0.18
N LYS A 97 -1.45 -17.61 -0.53
CA LYS A 97 -0.37 -18.60 -0.65
C LYS A 97 0.64 -18.18 -1.73
N ARG A 98 0.17 -17.81 -2.93
CA ARG A 98 1.02 -17.33 -4.03
C ARG A 98 1.85 -16.11 -3.62
N ARG A 99 1.26 -15.16 -2.89
CA ARG A 99 1.99 -13.99 -2.38
C ARG A 99 3.08 -14.37 -1.37
N GLY A 100 2.83 -15.36 -0.50
CA GLY A 100 3.84 -15.91 0.40
C GLY A 100 4.99 -16.61 -0.35
N GLU A 101 4.66 -17.39 -1.39
CA GLU A 101 5.64 -18.04 -2.26
C GLU A 101 6.55 -17.03 -2.97
N CYS A 102 5.98 -15.93 -3.49
CA CYS A 102 6.76 -14.86 -4.10
C CYS A 102 7.81 -14.29 -3.15
N ILE A 103 7.46 -14.03 -1.88
CA ILE A 103 8.42 -13.52 -0.89
C ILE A 103 9.58 -14.52 -0.71
N GLY A 104 9.26 -15.82 -0.63
CA GLY A 104 10.27 -16.88 -0.50
C GLY A 104 11.18 -17.02 -1.73
N GLU A 105 10.59 -16.99 -2.93
CA GLU A 105 11.34 -17.07 -4.19
C GLU A 105 12.24 -15.84 -4.39
N PHE A 106 11.73 -14.64 -4.07
CA PHE A 106 12.51 -13.41 -4.17
C PHE A 106 13.66 -13.40 -3.18
N HIS A 107 13.40 -13.81 -1.93
CA HIS A 107 14.44 -13.97 -0.92
C HIS A 107 15.55 -14.93 -1.37
N ARG A 108 15.16 -16.09 -1.93
CA ARG A 108 16.09 -17.11 -2.41
C ARG A 108 16.94 -16.60 -3.59
N LEU A 109 16.32 -15.92 -4.57
CA LEU A 109 17.02 -15.46 -5.77
C LEU A 109 17.91 -14.23 -5.52
N LEU A 110 17.56 -13.38 -4.56
CA LEU A 110 18.36 -12.21 -4.18
C LEU A 110 19.38 -12.52 -3.08
N GLU A 111 19.31 -13.71 -2.46
CA GLU A 111 20.14 -14.15 -1.33
C GLU A 111 20.10 -13.20 -0.12
N LYS A 112 19.06 -12.37 -0.01
CA LYS A 112 18.88 -11.38 1.05
C LYS A 112 17.40 -11.08 1.29
N MET A 113 17.08 -10.52 2.45
CA MET A 113 15.74 -10.02 2.79
C MET A 113 15.79 -8.49 2.95
N PRO A 114 15.50 -7.72 1.88
CA PRO A 114 15.58 -6.26 1.92
C PRO A 114 14.43 -5.63 2.71
N LEU A 115 13.26 -6.26 2.75
CA LEU A 115 12.08 -5.73 3.42
C LEU A 115 12.35 -5.42 4.89
N LYS A 116 12.03 -4.20 5.31
CA LYS A 116 12.15 -3.74 6.69
C LYS A 116 10.78 -3.39 7.24
N TYR A 117 10.53 -3.74 8.49
CA TYR A 117 9.34 -3.30 9.18
C TYR A 117 9.38 -1.80 9.42
N SER A 118 8.21 -1.18 9.30
CA SER A 118 7.93 0.17 9.73
C SER A 118 6.71 0.16 10.64
N TYR A 119 6.69 1.12 11.55
CA TYR A 119 5.62 1.40 12.50
C TYR A 119 5.03 2.81 12.28
N GLY A 120 5.65 3.60 11.39
CA GLY A 120 5.36 5.02 11.18
C GLY A 120 4.12 5.28 10.34
N LYS A 121 2.96 5.40 10.98
CA LYS A 121 1.71 5.76 10.33
C LYS A 121 1.50 7.26 10.36
N VAL A 122 1.41 7.89 9.19
CA VAL A 122 0.94 9.27 9.06
C VAL A 122 -0.57 9.25 9.03
N MET A 123 -1.21 9.88 9.98
CA MET A 123 -2.65 10.08 9.98
C MET A 123 -2.93 11.51 9.54
N GLU A 124 -4.08 11.74 8.90
CA GLU A 124 -4.68 13.07 8.94
C GLU A 124 -4.64 13.52 10.41
N ALA A 125 -4.18 14.74 10.68
CA ALA A 125 -4.28 15.29 12.02
C ALA A 125 -5.71 14.99 12.50
N ILE A 126 -5.85 14.50 13.74
CA ILE A 126 -7.12 14.64 14.45
C ILE A 126 -7.59 16.05 14.10
N GLY A 127 -8.86 16.22 13.72
CA GLY A 127 -9.40 17.51 13.30
C GLY A 127 -9.41 18.55 14.43
N GLU A 128 -8.30 18.73 15.14
CA GLU A 128 -7.87 19.95 15.81
C GLU A 128 -7.63 21.01 14.73
N GLN A 129 -8.67 21.29 13.94
CA GLN A 129 -8.85 22.64 13.46
C GLN A 129 -8.91 23.48 14.73
N GLY A 130 -7.97 24.42 14.88
CA GLY A 130 -8.01 25.38 15.98
C GLY A 130 -9.41 25.98 16.07
N LEU A 131 -9.93 26.06 17.28
CA LEU A 131 -11.12 26.85 17.55
C LEU A 131 -10.67 28.30 17.72
N CYS A 132 -11.14 29.16 16.83
CA CYS A 132 -10.96 30.60 16.91
C CYS A 132 -12.24 31.23 17.48
N GLU A 133 -12.09 32.25 18.33
CA GLU A 133 -13.23 33.07 18.75
C GLU A 133 -13.61 34.04 17.62
N LYS A 134 -14.80 33.87 17.04
CA LYS A 134 -15.36 34.76 16.03
C LYS A 134 -16.78 35.17 16.44
N GLY A 135 -16.99 36.46 16.70
CA GLY A 135 -18.28 36.99 17.14
C GLY A 135 -18.77 36.42 18.48
N GLY A 136 -17.86 36.14 19.41
CA GLY A 136 -18.18 35.59 20.74
C GLY A 136 -18.49 34.09 20.75
N LYS A 137 -18.21 33.36 19.67
CA LYS A 137 -18.37 31.90 19.58
C LYS A 137 -17.06 31.26 19.13
N LEU A 138 -16.73 30.12 19.73
CA LEU A 138 -15.64 29.26 19.26
C LEU A 138 -16.08 28.51 18.00
N VAL A 139 -15.39 28.74 16.89
CA VAL A 139 -15.64 28.11 15.59
C VAL A 139 -14.33 27.67 14.95
N TYR A 140 -14.38 26.73 14.00
CA TYR A 140 -13.20 26.36 13.22
C TYR A 140 -12.60 27.58 12.50
N CYS A 141 -11.29 27.77 12.66
CA CYS A 141 -10.59 28.97 12.17
C CYS A 141 -10.72 29.20 10.66
N ASP A 142 -10.88 28.13 9.86
CA ASP A 142 -11.03 28.16 8.40
C ASP A 142 -12.47 28.41 7.92
N LYS A 143 -13.47 28.32 8.80
CA LYS A 143 -14.85 28.66 8.46
C LYS A 143 -15.02 30.19 8.44
N GLN A 144 -15.35 30.75 7.28
CA GLN A 144 -15.78 32.14 7.17
C GLN A 144 -17.25 32.25 7.58
N ILE A 145 -17.55 33.09 8.57
CA ILE A 145 -18.93 33.44 8.93
C ILE A 145 -19.30 34.64 8.05
N PHE A 146 -19.93 34.38 6.92
CA PHE A 146 -20.62 35.44 6.19
C PHE A 146 -21.89 35.79 6.96
N ARG A 147 -22.05 37.09 7.26
CA ARG A 147 -23.30 37.64 7.81
C ARG A 147 -24.32 37.81 6.69
#